data_AF-A0A2M8FWK4-F1
#
_entry.id   AF-A0A2M8FWK4-F1
#
_cell.length_a   1.000
_cell.length_b   1.000
_cell.length_c   1.000
_cell.angle_alpha   90.00
_cell.angle_beta   90.00
_cell.angle_gamma   90.00
#
_symmetry.space_group_name_H-M   'P 1'
#
loop_
_entity.id
_entity.type
_entity.pdbx_description
1 polymer ?
#
loop_
_entity_poly.entity_id
_entity_poly.type
_entity_poly.pdbx_seq_one_letter_code
_entity_poly.pdbx_strand_id
1 'polypeptide(L)'
;MKKYIFLLFFLFSSSASAGGALIIDAFSHTGKAFRWPQNKITWYTDAGNLSSVVDHAVAVTWVQAALEDWASAEATNAHGKNVPLVNLQIEYGGDVGEDITIENAQKYLKAEPGKTVVIFDEDGSILTDLGHNTSEIIAVTVHSLVNLGEKSISRGVIIFNGLILEGDLLGATIAEKAESYRGNIQHETGHLLNLEHSQTNLDVALNCTKGGECPEAQYIPTMYPALKTTLQRYPTRDDKFTLGWLYPSTQFSTEFCSLRGELQDRNENPLRGVNIIARRVDKSVQTRRQDTHSSITGALYSGCANKSNYALFGLLPGKTYEIYYEPLTDEFNGKESDESDEPPVSGFGFSVRELDFAFEPQFIPTASGSTTVVCQNAGDVIELPTAKVDVDTPCASYFSAGNSPEYPYQAKAVSAVSTLPEEGAANASKGCSLLPLSSSEKNHFHFLFLVFPIVLLLGFARFSPLCAKEQAGEIL
;
A
#
# COMPACT_ATOMS: atom_id res chain seq x y z
N MET A 1 16.67 -12.12 17.69
CA MET A 1 16.42 -12.44 16.27
C MET A 1 15.37 -11.47 15.75
N LYS A 2 15.61 -10.80 14.61
CA LYS A 2 14.54 -10.10 13.90
C LYS A 2 13.67 -11.14 13.17
N LYS A 3 12.35 -10.99 13.21
CA LYS A 3 11.41 -11.85 12.48
C LYS A 3 10.88 -11.07 11.27
N TYR A 4 11.47 -11.35 10.10
CA TYR A 4 10.93 -10.96 8.82
C TYR A 4 9.94 -12.04 8.35
N ILE A 5 8.84 -11.64 7.72
CA ILE A 5 7.94 -12.54 7.00
C ILE A 5 7.92 -12.06 5.55
N PHE A 6 8.05 -13.01 4.63
CA PHE A 6 7.96 -12.76 3.19
C PHE A 6 6.49 -12.56 2.82
N LEU A 7 6.16 -11.45 2.14
CA LEU A 7 4.92 -11.37 1.38
C LEU A 7 5.07 -12.32 0.18
N LEU A 8 4.28 -13.39 0.14
CA LEU A 8 4.14 -14.19 -1.08
C LEU A 8 3.03 -13.56 -1.93
N PHE A 9 3.31 -13.25 -3.19
CA PHE A 9 2.26 -12.90 -4.15
C PHE A 9 1.32 -14.10 -4.31
N PHE A 10 0.10 -13.97 -3.81
CA PHE A 10 -1.00 -14.90 -4.03
C PHE A 10 -2.20 -14.12 -4.58
N LEU A 11 -2.81 -14.67 -5.64
CA LEU A 11 -4.07 -14.20 -6.18
C LEU A 11 -5.22 -14.57 -5.24
N PHE A 12 -5.47 -13.71 -4.24
CA PHE A 12 -6.66 -13.77 -3.37
C PHE A 12 -7.31 -12.39 -3.24
N SER A 13 -8.61 -12.37 -2.96
CA SER A 13 -9.50 -11.24 -3.20
C SER A 13 -9.13 -9.93 -2.49
N SER A 14 -9.32 -8.82 -3.21
CA SER A 14 -9.13 -7.44 -2.81
C SER A 14 -9.76 -7.09 -1.45
N SER A 15 -9.09 -6.21 -0.70
CA SER A 15 -9.64 -5.53 0.48
C SER A 15 -10.07 -4.10 0.13
N ALA A 16 -11.01 -3.50 0.87
CA ALA A 16 -11.33 -2.08 0.69
C ALA A 16 -10.27 -1.20 1.35
N SER A 17 -9.35 -0.72 0.50
CA SER A 17 -8.24 0.19 0.76
C SER A 17 -8.59 1.56 1.37
N ALA A 18 -9.25 1.71 2.53
CA ALA A 18 -9.80 3.02 2.94
C ALA A 18 -9.55 3.49 4.41
N GLY A 19 -9.29 4.80 4.56
CA GLY A 19 -9.56 5.58 5.77
C GLY A 19 -8.55 5.48 6.91
N GLY A 20 -7.27 5.24 6.61
CA GLY A 20 -6.23 5.18 7.64
C GLY A 20 -4.82 4.92 7.13
N ALA A 21 -4.42 3.65 7.09
CA ALA A 21 -3.06 3.25 6.76
C ALA A 21 -3.02 1.83 6.16
N LEU A 22 -2.56 1.73 4.92
CA LEU A 22 -2.57 0.51 4.10
C LEU A 22 -1.98 -0.72 4.80
N ILE A 23 -0.87 -0.56 5.53
CA ILE A 23 -0.21 -1.62 6.30
C ILE A 23 -0.37 -1.39 7.79
N ILE A 24 -1.01 -2.36 8.44
CA ILE A 24 -1.28 -2.42 9.88
C ILE A 24 -0.69 -3.68 10.53
N ASP A 25 -0.72 -3.73 11.86
CA ASP A 25 -0.39 -4.91 12.64
C ASP A 25 -1.49 -5.99 12.61
N ALA A 26 -1.70 -6.53 11.41
CA ALA A 26 -2.66 -7.59 11.13
C ALA A 26 -2.37 -8.92 11.88
N PHE A 27 -1.15 -9.10 12.39
CA PHE A 27 -0.66 -10.34 13.03
C PHE A 27 -0.74 -10.34 14.56
N SER A 28 -0.51 -9.20 15.21
CA SER A 28 -0.63 -9.09 16.68
C SER A 28 -1.84 -8.26 17.11
N HIS A 29 -2.64 -7.79 16.14
CA HIS A 29 -3.88 -7.02 16.31
C HIS A 29 -3.75 -5.82 17.28
N THR A 30 -2.57 -5.18 17.35
CA THR A 30 -2.30 -4.13 18.35
C THR A 30 -2.95 -2.78 18.06
N GLY A 31 -3.64 -2.63 16.92
CA GLY A 31 -4.26 -1.36 16.52
C GLY A 31 -3.24 -0.33 16.04
N LYS A 32 -2.20 -0.77 15.32
CA LYS A 32 -1.06 0.07 14.91
C LYS A 32 -0.79 -0.01 13.42
N ALA A 33 -0.78 1.14 12.77
CA ALA A 33 -0.19 1.32 11.45
C ALA A 33 1.33 1.10 11.49
N PHE A 34 1.89 0.56 10.41
CA PHE A 34 3.34 0.46 10.21
C PHE A 34 3.89 1.81 9.73
N ARG A 35 5.19 2.05 9.96
CA ARG A 35 5.85 3.33 9.65
C ARG A 35 7.26 3.08 9.13
N TRP A 36 7.79 3.97 8.29
CA TRP A 36 9.22 3.99 7.98
C TRP A 36 10.05 4.21 9.26
N PRO A 37 11.12 3.43 9.50
CA PRO A 37 11.87 3.47 10.75
C PRO A 37 12.54 4.83 10.94
N GLN A 38 12.55 5.34 12.18
CA GLN A 38 13.09 6.67 12.53
C GLN A 38 12.41 7.83 11.77
N ASN A 39 11.24 7.60 11.16
CA ASN A 39 10.59 8.48 10.19
C ASN A 39 11.53 8.87 9.03
N LYS A 40 12.37 7.94 8.54
CA LYS A 40 13.21 8.15 7.36
C LYS A 40 12.96 7.08 6.29
N ILE A 41 12.81 7.53 5.05
CA ILE A 41 12.80 6.70 3.85
C ILE A 41 13.97 7.11 2.93
N THR A 42 14.77 6.13 2.51
CA THR A 42 15.75 6.29 1.42
C THR A 42 15.22 5.50 0.22
N TRP A 43 15.00 6.18 -0.90
CA TRP A 43 14.45 5.61 -2.12
C TRP A 43 15.46 5.72 -3.27
N TYR A 44 15.31 4.84 -4.27
CA TYR A 44 16.17 4.76 -5.44
C TYR A 44 15.30 4.57 -6.69
N THR A 45 15.84 4.80 -7.87
CA THR A 45 15.23 4.40 -9.16
C THR A 45 15.99 3.24 -9.80
N ASP A 46 15.46 2.69 -10.88
CA ASP A 46 16.27 2.12 -11.97
C ASP A 46 17.12 3.20 -12.69
N ALA A 47 17.63 2.86 -13.87
CA ALA A 47 18.30 3.77 -14.80
C ALA A 47 17.53 3.96 -16.13
N GLY A 48 16.25 3.55 -16.19
CA GLY A 48 15.38 3.58 -17.36
C GLY A 48 14.65 4.93 -17.53
N ASN A 49 14.01 5.13 -18.68
CA ASN A 49 13.09 6.26 -18.90
C ASN A 49 11.70 5.91 -18.40
N LEU A 50 10.88 6.92 -18.11
CA LEU A 50 9.47 6.70 -17.81
C LEU A 50 8.64 6.44 -19.07
N SER A 51 9.00 7.00 -20.23
CA SER A 51 8.39 6.69 -21.53
C SER A 51 9.27 7.24 -22.65
N SER A 52 8.98 6.93 -23.92
CA SER A 52 9.70 7.54 -25.07
C SER A 52 9.56 9.07 -25.14
N VAL A 53 8.63 9.66 -24.36
CA VAL A 53 8.38 11.10 -24.25
C VAL A 53 8.73 11.73 -22.90
N VAL A 54 9.17 10.93 -21.90
CA VAL A 54 9.60 11.41 -20.58
C VAL A 54 10.88 10.68 -20.15
N ASP A 55 12.00 11.39 -20.24
CA ASP A 55 13.30 10.83 -19.85
C ASP A 55 13.44 10.58 -18.34
N HIS A 56 14.40 9.73 -18.00
CA HIS A 56 14.78 9.36 -16.64
C HIS A 56 14.90 10.56 -15.68
N ALA A 57 15.57 11.64 -16.08
CA ALA A 57 15.84 12.77 -15.20
C ALA A 57 14.57 13.58 -14.92
N VAL A 58 13.70 13.75 -15.91
CA VAL A 58 12.37 14.35 -15.70
C VAL A 58 11.55 13.50 -14.74
N ALA A 59 11.50 12.18 -14.94
CA ALA A 59 10.76 11.26 -14.08
C ALA A 59 11.24 11.29 -12.61
N VAL A 60 12.55 11.27 -12.37
CA VAL A 60 13.15 11.44 -11.03
C VAL A 60 12.67 12.73 -10.36
N THR A 61 12.63 13.87 -11.08
CA THR A 61 12.17 15.14 -10.48
C THR A 61 10.68 15.13 -10.12
N TRP A 62 9.83 14.40 -10.84
CA TRP A 62 8.41 14.27 -10.50
C TRP A 62 8.20 13.47 -9.22
N VAL A 63 8.90 12.33 -9.08
CA VAL A 63 8.86 11.48 -7.87
C VAL A 63 9.46 12.20 -6.66
N GLN A 64 10.57 12.91 -6.84
CA GLN A 64 11.18 13.71 -5.77
C GLN A 64 10.23 14.82 -5.29
N ALA A 65 9.65 15.60 -6.21
CA ALA A 65 8.73 16.67 -5.86
C ALA A 65 7.49 16.16 -5.10
N ALA A 66 6.94 15.01 -5.50
CA ALA A 66 5.79 14.43 -4.83
C ALA A 66 6.09 14.00 -3.38
N LEU A 67 7.24 13.36 -3.14
CA LEU A 67 7.71 13.00 -1.80
C LEU A 67 8.05 14.25 -0.95
N GLU A 68 8.53 15.33 -1.57
CA GLU A 68 8.77 16.63 -0.91
C GLU A 68 7.45 17.33 -0.51
N ASP A 69 6.42 17.31 -1.36
CA ASP A 69 5.08 17.84 -1.04
C ASP A 69 4.40 17.07 0.11
N TRP A 70 4.65 15.75 0.22
CA TRP A 70 4.24 14.95 1.38
C TRP A 70 5.04 15.28 2.65
N ALA A 71 6.36 15.35 2.57
CA ALA A 71 7.22 15.56 3.73
C ALA A 71 7.15 17.00 4.29
N SER A 72 6.84 17.98 3.44
CA SER A 72 6.65 19.39 3.81
C SER A 72 5.23 19.74 4.27
N ALA A 73 4.32 18.75 4.35
CA ALA A 73 2.90 18.95 4.65
C ALA A 73 2.65 19.79 5.92
N GLU A 74 2.06 20.97 5.71
CA GLU A 74 1.60 21.89 6.75
C GLU A 74 0.11 22.21 6.62
N ALA A 75 -0.50 22.71 7.70
CA ALA A 75 -1.84 23.26 7.69
C ALA A 75 -1.98 24.46 8.63
N THR A 76 -2.91 25.35 8.31
CA THR A 76 -3.26 26.50 9.15
C THR A 76 -4.04 26.06 10.39
N ASN A 77 -3.58 26.48 11.57
CA ASN A 77 -4.22 26.25 12.87
C ASN A 77 -5.38 27.23 13.15
N ALA A 78 -6.01 27.12 14.31
CA ALA A 78 -7.14 27.98 14.72
C ALA A 78 -6.78 29.47 14.89
N HIS A 79 -5.49 29.80 14.95
CA HIS A 79 -4.95 31.16 15.10
C HIS A 79 -4.45 31.77 13.77
N GLY A 80 -4.59 31.08 12.64
CA GLY A 80 -4.11 31.59 11.34
C GLY A 80 -2.61 31.39 11.08
N LYS A 81 -1.92 30.61 11.91
CA LYS A 81 -0.50 30.23 11.76
C LYS A 81 -0.42 28.89 11.01
N ASN A 82 0.45 28.78 10.01
CA ASN A 82 0.78 27.48 9.42
C ASN A 82 1.68 26.66 10.34
N VAL A 83 1.35 25.37 10.45
CA VAL A 83 1.99 24.41 11.36
C VAL A 83 2.41 23.19 10.54
N PRO A 84 3.70 22.80 10.55
CA PRO A 84 4.14 21.54 9.97
C PRO A 84 3.41 20.38 10.66
N LEU A 85 2.73 19.55 9.87
CA LEU A 85 2.03 18.37 10.38
C LEU A 85 2.96 17.17 10.45
N VAL A 86 3.85 17.07 9.46
CA VAL A 86 4.72 15.92 9.23
C VAL A 86 6.14 16.18 9.77
N ASN A 87 6.78 15.09 10.22
CA ASN A 87 8.19 14.97 10.55
C ASN A 87 8.69 13.66 9.92
N LEU A 88 9.07 13.75 8.65
CA LEU A 88 9.47 12.65 7.77
C LEU A 88 10.70 13.11 6.98
N GLN A 89 11.70 12.24 6.86
CA GLN A 89 12.92 12.50 6.10
C GLN A 89 12.91 11.67 4.81
N ILE A 90 12.88 12.35 3.67
CA ILE A 90 13.08 11.75 2.35
C ILE A 90 14.56 11.87 1.98
N GLU A 91 15.14 10.81 1.43
CA GLU A 91 16.47 10.82 0.83
C GLU A 91 16.43 10.08 -0.52
N TYR A 92 16.76 10.78 -1.60
CA TYR A 92 17.02 10.13 -2.88
C TYR A 92 18.46 9.56 -2.86
N GLY A 93 18.58 8.25 -3.05
CA GLY A 93 19.84 7.53 -2.99
C GLY A 93 20.55 7.36 -4.35
N GLY A 94 19.97 7.91 -5.43
CA GLY A 94 20.40 7.65 -6.80
C GLY A 94 19.72 6.41 -7.41
N ASP A 95 20.29 5.89 -8.48
CA ASP A 95 19.81 4.69 -9.18
C ASP A 95 20.25 3.38 -8.50
N VAL A 96 19.87 2.22 -9.08
CA VAL A 96 20.35 0.88 -8.67
C VAL A 96 21.49 0.32 -9.54
N GLY A 97 21.94 1.05 -10.56
CA GLY A 97 23.04 0.66 -11.46
C GLY A 97 22.62 -0.18 -12.66
N GLU A 98 21.32 -0.40 -12.86
CA GLU A 98 20.74 -1.06 -14.03
C GLU A 98 19.35 -0.49 -14.33
N ASP A 99 18.95 -0.60 -15.59
CA ASP A 99 17.55 -0.48 -16.02
C ASP A 99 16.73 -1.67 -15.49
N ILE A 100 15.46 -1.48 -15.15
CA ILE A 100 14.60 -2.55 -14.63
C ILE A 100 13.50 -2.85 -15.64
N THR A 101 13.64 -3.98 -16.33
CA THR A 101 12.72 -4.49 -17.35
C THR A 101 12.13 -5.83 -16.91
N ILE A 102 11.18 -6.39 -17.67
CA ILE A 102 10.59 -7.71 -17.39
C ILE A 102 11.65 -8.82 -17.19
N GLU A 103 12.81 -8.76 -17.87
CA GLU A 103 13.91 -9.73 -17.72
C GLU A 103 14.56 -9.75 -16.34
N ASN A 104 14.60 -8.63 -15.60
CA ASN A 104 15.25 -8.54 -14.29
C ASN A 104 14.33 -8.06 -13.14
N ALA A 105 13.10 -7.60 -13.40
CA ALA A 105 12.15 -7.12 -12.39
C ALA A 105 11.92 -8.12 -11.24
N GLN A 106 11.94 -9.42 -11.53
CA GLN A 106 11.84 -10.50 -10.52
C GLN A 106 13.00 -10.54 -9.50
N LYS A 107 14.08 -9.76 -9.70
CA LYS A 107 15.10 -9.44 -8.66
C LYS A 107 14.56 -8.46 -7.62
N TYR A 108 13.73 -7.52 -8.04
CA TYR A 108 13.23 -6.40 -7.25
C TYR A 108 11.84 -6.64 -6.67
N LEU A 109 10.97 -7.43 -7.31
CA LEU A 109 9.62 -7.70 -6.84
C LEU A 109 9.53 -8.75 -5.70
N LYS A 110 10.61 -9.50 -5.44
CA LYS A 110 10.71 -10.44 -4.31
C LYS A 110 10.64 -9.73 -2.97
N ALA A 111 10.00 -10.37 -1.99
CA ALA A 111 9.94 -9.94 -0.59
C ALA A 111 11.26 -10.19 0.18
N GLU A 112 12.41 -9.90 -0.44
CA GLU A 112 13.75 -10.00 0.15
C GLU A 112 14.24 -8.63 0.65
N PRO A 113 15.16 -8.60 1.65
CA PRO A 113 15.77 -7.35 2.11
C PRO A 113 16.57 -6.65 1.00
N GLY A 114 16.32 -5.36 0.80
CA GLY A 114 16.94 -4.59 -0.28
C GLY A 114 16.54 -3.12 -0.24
N LYS A 115 16.95 -2.36 -1.27
CA LYS A 115 16.56 -0.95 -1.47
C LYS A 115 15.05 -0.82 -1.65
N THR A 116 14.47 0.29 -1.19
CA THR A 116 13.18 0.77 -1.71
C THR A 116 13.41 1.34 -3.09
N VAL A 117 12.67 0.87 -4.10
CA VAL A 117 12.94 1.20 -5.52
C VAL A 117 11.66 1.69 -6.20
N VAL A 118 11.80 2.73 -7.01
CA VAL A 118 10.79 3.18 -7.98
C VAL A 118 11.22 2.66 -9.34
N ILE A 119 10.32 1.96 -10.02
CA ILE A 119 10.53 1.34 -11.32
C ILE A 119 9.77 2.15 -12.37
N PHE A 120 10.42 2.44 -13.48
CA PHE A 120 9.89 3.11 -14.66
C PHE A 120 9.67 2.07 -15.76
N ASP A 121 8.46 1.50 -15.81
CA ASP A 121 8.07 0.41 -16.72
C ASP A 121 7.73 0.99 -18.10
N GLU A 122 8.76 1.37 -18.87
CA GLU A 122 8.67 2.23 -20.09
C GLU A 122 7.59 1.76 -21.09
N ASP A 123 7.41 0.44 -21.24
CA ASP A 123 6.43 -0.20 -22.15
C ASP A 123 5.26 -0.91 -21.43
N GLY A 124 5.23 -0.90 -20.09
CA GLY A 124 4.24 -1.63 -19.28
C GLY A 124 4.47 -3.14 -19.20
N SER A 125 5.59 -3.69 -19.68
CA SER A 125 5.82 -5.13 -19.72
C SER A 125 5.84 -5.79 -18.33
N ILE A 126 6.33 -5.09 -17.30
CA ILE A 126 6.37 -5.63 -15.92
C ILE A 126 4.95 -5.71 -15.35
N LEU A 127 4.13 -4.67 -15.53
CA LEU A 127 2.74 -4.65 -15.10
C LEU A 127 1.88 -5.67 -15.86
N THR A 128 2.25 -5.97 -17.11
CA THR A 128 1.65 -7.04 -17.90
C THR A 128 2.01 -8.44 -17.36
N ASP A 129 3.26 -8.69 -16.93
CA ASP A 129 3.69 -9.94 -16.27
C ASP A 129 2.94 -10.18 -14.94
N LEU A 130 2.65 -9.09 -14.20
CA LEU A 130 1.83 -9.12 -13.00
C LEU A 130 0.33 -9.31 -13.26
N GLY A 131 -0.11 -9.31 -14.53
CA GLY A 131 -1.49 -9.56 -14.93
C GLY A 131 -2.40 -8.33 -14.86
N HIS A 132 -1.85 -7.12 -14.86
CA HIS A 132 -2.62 -5.87 -14.93
C HIS A 132 -2.89 -5.44 -16.38
N ASN A 133 -3.97 -4.70 -16.59
CA ASN A 133 -4.24 -4.09 -17.91
C ASN A 133 -3.49 -2.77 -18.04
N THR A 134 -2.43 -2.74 -18.85
CA THR A 134 -1.59 -1.56 -19.07
C THR A 134 -2.25 -0.44 -19.87
N SER A 135 -3.48 -0.64 -20.36
CA SER A 135 -4.31 0.44 -20.90
C SER A 135 -5.09 1.19 -19.82
N GLU A 136 -5.08 0.68 -18.59
CA GLU A 136 -5.96 1.10 -17.48
C GLU A 136 -5.20 1.32 -16.17
N ILE A 137 -4.07 0.65 -15.95
CA ILE A 137 -3.26 0.75 -14.73
C ILE A 137 -2.15 1.78 -14.91
N ILE A 138 -2.15 2.85 -14.10
CA ILE A 138 -1.14 3.91 -14.23
C ILE A 138 0.12 3.55 -13.44
N ALA A 139 -0.04 2.91 -12.29
CA ALA A 139 1.05 2.54 -11.41
C ALA A 139 0.62 1.44 -10.43
N VAL A 140 1.59 0.93 -9.65
CA VAL A 140 1.34 0.08 -8.46
C VAL A 140 2.40 0.34 -7.38
N THR A 141 1.98 0.68 -6.16
CA THR A 141 2.84 0.60 -4.96
C THR A 141 2.64 -0.66 -4.14
N VAL A 142 3.72 -1.29 -3.68
CA VAL A 142 3.70 -2.42 -2.73
C VAL A 142 4.76 -2.30 -1.63
N HIS A 143 4.39 -2.53 -0.37
CA HIS A 143 5.35 -2.68 0.74
C HIS A 143 5.90 -4.12 0.78
N SER A 144 6.87 -4.40 -0.09
CA SER A 144 7.43 -5.74 -0.30
C SER A 144 8.10 -6.38 0.92
N LEU A 145 8.50 -5.61 1.95
CA LEU A 145 8.98 -6.19 3.20
C LEU A 145 8.68 -5.34 4.44
N VAL A 146 8.25 -6.00 5.52
CA VAL A 146 7.95 -5.38 6.82
C VAL A 146 8.56 -6.13 7.99
N ASN A 147 8.79 -5.42 9.10
CA ASN A 147 9.34 -5.98 10.35
C ASN A 147 8.25 -6.03 11.43
N LEU A 148 7.73 -7.23 11.70
CA LEU A 148 6.64 -7.44 12.64
C LEU A 148 7.00 -7.22 14.12
N GLY A 149 8.31 -7.15 14.46
CA GLY A 149 8.78 -6.84 15.81
C GLY A 149 8.86 -5.34 16.08
N GLU A 150 9.37 -4.58 15.10
CA GLU A 150 9.50 -3.12 15.17
C GLU A 150 8.22 -2.37 14.74
N LYS A 151 7.26 -3.08 14.11
CA LYS A 151 6.08 -2.53 13.42
C LYS A 151 6.47 -1.48 12.37
N SER A 152 7.54 -1.78 11.63
CA SER A 152 8.16 -0.86 10.67
C SER A 152 8.19 -1.42 9.25
N ILE A 153 8.06 -0.52 8.28
CA ILE A 153 8.23 -0.82 6.86
C ILE A 153 9.73 -0.96 6.61
N SER A 154 10.15 -2.06 5.99
CA SER A 154 11.56 -2.34 5.70
C SER A 154 11.91 -2.15 4.22
N ARG A 155 10.93 -2.27 3.33
CA ARG A 155 11.09 -2.11 1.88
C ARG A 155 9.75 -1.81 1.21
N GLY A 156 9.79 -0.99 0.17
CA GLY A 156 8.69 -0.78 -0.76
C GLY A 156 9.17 -0.83 -2.21
N VAL A 157 8.22 -0.97 -3.14
CA VAL A 157 8.43 -0.80 -4.58
C VAL A 157 7.27 0.04 -5.11
N ILE A 158 7.54 1.01 -5.99
CA ILE A 158 6.53 1.57 -6.90
C ILE A 158 6.89 1.13 -8.31
N ILE A 159 5.90 0.82 -9.15
CA ILE A 159 6.05 0.61 -10.59
C ILE A 159 5.18 1.66 -11.29
N PHE A 160 5.75 2.46 -12.17
CA PHE A 160 5.06 3.48 -12.97
C PHE A 160 4.96 3.04 -14.43
N ASN A 161 3.73 2.91 -14.96
CA ASN A 161 3.47 2.48 -16.35
C ASN A 161 3.78 3.60 -17.34
N GLY A 162 4.79 3.41 -18.20
CA GLY A 162 5.16 4.38 -19.23
C GLY A 162 4.19 4.48 -20.39
N LEU A 163 3.58 3.36 -20.77
CA LEU A 163 2.73 3.22 -21.96
C LEU A 163 1.55 4.20 -21.99
N ILE A 164 1.03 4.55 -20.81
CA ILE A 164 -0.11 5.48 -20.64
C ILE A 164 0.25 6.95 -20.94
N LEU A 165 1.53 7.33 -20.97
CA LEU A 165 1.95 8.64 -21.46
C LEU A 165 1.90 8.74 -23.00
N GLU A 166 1.94 7.61 -23.68
CA GLU A 166 1.82 7.53 -25.15
C GLU A 166 0.34 7.49 -25.56
N GLY A 167 -0.49 6.69 -24.87
CA GLY A 167 -1.95 6.64 -25.03
C GLY A 167 -2.68 7.91 -24.57
N ASP A 168 -3.94 8.09 -25.01
CA ASP A 168 -4.70 9.34 -24.79
C ASP A 168 -5.52 9.40 -23.49
N LEU A 169 -5.39 8.40 -22.60
CA LEU A 169 -6.14 8.26 -21.34
C LEU A 169 -6.00 9.49 -20.40
N LEU A 170 -4.87 10.20 -20.47
CA LEU A 170 -4.51 11.28 -19.53
C LEU A 170 -4.65 12.70 -20.09
N GLY A 171 -5.06 12.86 -21.35
CA GLY A 171 -5.21 14.16 -22.01
C GLY A 171 -4.83 14.12 -23.50
N ALA A 172 -5.16 15.17 -24.24
CA ALA A 172 -4.93 15.24 -25.69
C ALA A 172 -3.50 15.67 -26.05
N THR A 173 -2.76 16.27 -25.11
CA THR A 173 -1.39 16.78 -25.30
C THR A 173 -0.44 16.21 -24.26
N ILE A 174 0.85 16.09 -24.59
CA ILE A 174 1.90 15.63 -23.66
C ILE A 174 1.93 16.46 -22.36
N ALA A 175 1.60 17.76 -22.43
CA ALA A 175 1.53 18.62 -21.24
C ALA A 175 0.37 18.24 -20.31
N GLU A 176 -0.81 17.94 -20.84
CA GLU A 176 -1.96 17.45 -20.05
C GLU A 176 -1.68 16.05 -19.50
N LYS A 177 -1.15 15.15 -20.34
CA LYS A 177 -0.76 13.79 -19.94
C LYS A 177 0.22 13.81 -18.77
N ALA A 178 1.26 14.65 -18.85
CA ALA A 178 2.24 14.83 -17.78
C ALA A 178 1.64 15.40 -16.48
N GLU A 179 0.80 16.43 -16.55
CA GLU A 179 0.17 17.02 -15.37
C GLU A 179 -0.82 16.06 -14.68
N SER A 180 -1.51 15.22 -15.46
CA SER A 180 -2.33 14.10 -14.95
C SER A 180 -1.46 13.00 -14.33
N TYR A 181 -0.38 12.59 -15.01
CA TYR A 181 0.52 11.54 -14.53
C TYR A 181 1.16 11.89 -13.18
N ARG A 182 1.54 13.17 -13.00
CA ARG A 182 2.03 13.71 -11.73
C ARG A 182 1.00 13.61 -10.58
N GLY A 183 -0.30 13.54 -10.89
CA GLY A 183 -1.34 13.22 -9.93
C GLY A 183 -1.18 11.81 -9.35
N ASN A 184 -0.97 10.81 -10.22
CA ASN A 184 -0.76 9.43 -9.79
C ASN A 184 0.59 9.24 -9.08
N ILE A 185 1.65 9.96 -9.50
CA ILE A 185 2.91 9.98 -8.75
C ILE A 185 2.69 10.52 -7.32
N GLN A 186 1.82 11.51 -7.12
CA GLN A 186 1.46 11.99 -5.78
C GLN A 186 0.71 10.93 -4.97
N HIS A 187 -0.28 10.27 -5.58
CA HIS A 187 -1.08 9.20 -4.95
C HIS A 187 -0.21 8.03 -4.51
N GLU A 188 0.60 7.50 -5.42
CA GLU A 188 1.45 6.32 -5.20
C GLU A 188 2.57 6.57 -4.22
N THR A 189 3.18 7.77 -4.24
CA THR A 189 4.11 8.15 -3.18
C THR A 189 3.41 8.30 -1.82
N GLY A 190 2.11 8.59 -1.80
CA GLY A 190 1.27 8.52 -0.60
C GLY A 190 1.14 7.07 -0.08
N HIS A 191 0.80 6.12 -0.96
CA HIS A 191 0.81 4.70 -0.62
C HIS A 191 2.19 4.23 -0.14
N LEU A 192 3.29 4.68 -0.76
CA LEU A 192 4.65 4.32 -0.33
C LEU A 192 4.93 4.78 1.11
N LEU A 193 4.39 5.94 1.50
CA LEU A 193 4.44 6.46 2.87
C LEU A 193 3.46 5.79 3.84
N ASN A 194 2.66 4.82 3.37
CA ASN A 194 1.65 4.04 4.10
C ASN A 194 0.29 4.74 4.27
N LEU A 195 -0.06 5.67 3.39
CA LEU A 195 -1.44 6.15 3.28
C LEU A 195 -2.34 5.10 2.62
N GLU A 196 -3.64 5.26 2.88
CA GLU A 196 -4.76 4.46 2.37
C GLU A 196 -5.72 5.42 1.65
N HIS A 197 -6.71 4.93 0.89
CA HIS A 197 -7.63 5.84 0.20
C HIS A 197 -8.48 6.67 1.15
N SER A 198 -8.87 7.88 0.73
CA SER A 198 -9.68 8.81 1.50
C SER A 198 -11.03 9.05 0.81
N GLN A 199 -12.12 8.87 1.56
CA GLN A 199 -13.48 9.22 1.13
C GLN A 199 -13.94 10.48 1.87
N THR A 200 -13.52 11.65 1.39
CA THR A 200 -14.14 12.94 1.75
C THR A 200 -14.70 13.62 0.52
N ASN A 201 -15.75 14.43 0.70
CA ASN A 201 -16.41 15.19 -0.37
C ASN A 201 -16.81 14.29 -1.57
N LEU A 202 -17.31 13.08 -1.28
CA LEU A 202 -17.80 12.11 -2.27
C LEU A 202 -18.80 12.74 -3.26
N ASP A 203 -19.63 13.67 -2.78
CA ASP A 203 -20.57 14.44 -3.59
C ASP A 203 -19.92 15.34 -4.65
N VAL A 204 -18.63 15.63 -4.53
CA VAL A 204 -17.81 16.25 -5.59
C VAL A 204 -17.22 15.17 -6.49
N ALA A 205 -16.59 14.14 -5.91
CA ALA A 205 -15.86 13.11 -6.65
C ALA A 205 -16.76 12.32 -7.64
N LEU A 206 -18.00 12.02 -7.25
CA LEU A 206 -18.98 11.34 -8.12
C LEU A 206 -19.58 12.26 -9.20
N ASN A 207 -19.59 13.58 -8.99
CA ASN A 207 -20.06 14.56 -9.98
C ASN A 207 -18.94 15.03 -10.94
N CYS A 208 -17.71 14.55 -10.77
CA CYS A 208 -16.55 14.93 -11.59
C CYS A 208 -16.09 13.78 -12.48
N THR A 209 -16.00 14.04 -13.78
CA THR A 209 -15.48 13.09 -14.77
C THR A 209 -14.09 13.50 -15.26
N LYS A 210 -13.26 12.50 -15.59
CA LYS A 210 -11.87 12.66 -16.09
C LYS A 210 -11.92 13.44 -17.41
N GLY A 211 -11.43 14.68 -17.40
CA GLY A 211 -11.51 15.62 -18.54
C GLY A 211 -12.82 16.42 -18.68
N GLY A 212 -13.77 16.28 -17.75
CA GLY A 212 -15.01 17.07 -17.70
C GLY A 212 -14.91 18.36 -16.88
N GLU A 213 -16.05 19.06 -16.72
CA GLU A 213 -16.14 20.19 -15.79
C GLU A 213 -16.17 19.69 -14.33
N CYS A 214 -15.17 20.06 -13.53
CA CYS A 214 -15.11 19.75 -12.11
C CYS A 214 -14.83 21.03 -11.29
N PRO A 215 -15.83 21.88 -11.02
CA PRO A 215 -15.64 23.21 -10.41
C PRO A 215 -15.23 23.18 -8.93
N GLU A 216 -15.29 22.01 -8.28
CA GLU A 216 -14.90 21.78 -6.89
C GLU A 216 -13.72 20.78 -6.75
N ALA A 217 -13.02 20.48 -7.85
CA ALA A 217 -11.89 19.54 -7.98
C ALA A 217 -10.87 19.56 -6.83
N GLN A 218 -10.51 20.76 -6.36
CA GLN A 218 -9.57 21.01 -5.26
C GLN A 218 -10.00 20.46 -3.88
N TYR A 219 -11.16 19.79 -3.78
CA TYR A 219 -11.66 19.16 -2.57
C TYR A 219 -11.80 17.63 -2.69
N ILE A 220 -11.46 17.06 -3.85
CA ILE A 220 -11.28 15.61 -4.02
C ILE A 220 -9.90 15.25 -3.43
N PRO A 221 -9.79 14.28 -2.51
CA PRO A 221 -8.52 13.83 -1.94
C PRO A 221 -7.49 13.45 -3.00
N THR A 222 -6.20 13.67 -2.70
CA THR A 222 -5.12 13.04 -3.46
C THR A 222 -5.34 11.53 -3.43
N MET A 223 -5.56 10.96 -2.24
CA MET A 223 -5.81 9.53 -2.06
C MET A 223 -7.25 9.09 -2.42
N TYR A 224 -7.95 9.74 -3.35
CA TYR A 224 -9.22 9.18 -3.86
C TYR A 224 -8.89 8.04 -4.86
N PRO A 225 -9.58 6.88 -4.86
CA PRO A 225 -9.19 5.68 -5.63
C PRO A 225 -9.11 5.79 -7.17
N ALA A 226 -9.29 6.99 -7.74
CA ALA A 226 -9.24 7.26 -9.16
C ALA A 226 -8.81 8.72 -9.41
N LEU A 227 -8.04 8.96 -10.48
CA LEU A 227 -7.67 10.32 -10.86
C LEU A 227 -8.84 11.00 -11.60
N LYS A 228 -9.71 11.68 -10.85
CA LYS A 228 -10.77 12.52 -11.42
C LYS A 228 -10.19 13.79 -12.05
N THR A 229 -9.16 14.42 -11.45
CA THR A 229 -8.56 15.67 -11.97
C THR A 229 -7.06 15.86 -11.68
N THR A 230 -6.40 16.70 -12.47
CA THR A 230 -4.99 17.13 -12.29
C THR A 230 -4.72 17.93 -11.00
N LEU A 231 -5.75 18.31 -10.23
CA LEU A 231 -5.56 18.98 -8.93
C LEU A 231 -5.24 18.01 -7.79
N GLN A 232 -5.54 16.72 -7.95
CA GLN A 232 -5.20 15.66 -6.98
C GLN A 232 -3.68 15.44 -6.82
N ARG A 233 -2.84 16.08 -7.65
CA ARG A 233 -1.38 16.14 -7.45
C ARG A 233 -0.93 16.92 -6.21
N TYR A 234 -1.84 17.58 -5.50
CA TYR A 234 -1.53 18.34 -4.29
C TYR A 234 -2.33 17.79 -3.10
N PRO A 235 -1.68 17.22 -2.08
CA PRO A 235 -2.37 16.64 -0.92
C PRO A 235 -3.38 17.59 -0.28
N THR A 236 -4.62 17.14 -0.12
CA THR A 236 -5.70 17.91 0.53
C THR A 236 -5.49 17.96 2.05
N ARG A 237 -6.44 18.56 2.78
CA ARG A 237 -6.37 18.64 4.23
C ARG A 237 -6.39 17.25 4.87
N ASP A 238 -7.27 16.37 4.42
CA ASP A 238 -7.45 15.02 5.01
C ASP A 238 -6.22 14.13 4.77
N ASP A 239 -5.71 14.13 3.54
CA ASP A 239 -4.47 13.44 3.17
C ASP A 239 -3.31 13.87 4.09
N LYS A 240 -3.15 15.19 4.30
CA LYS A 240 -2.09 15.78 5.12
C LYS A 240 -2.26 15.50 6.62
N PHE A 241 -3.47 15.44 7.15
CA PHE A 241 -3.68 15.08 8.56
C PHE A 241 -3.52 13.59 8.83
N THR A 242 -3.89 12.73 7.88
CA THR A 242 -3.62 11.29 7.94
C THR A 242 -2.12 11.02 7.91
N LEU A 243 -1.36 11.67 7.01
CA LEU A 243 0.10 11.57 7.00
C LEU A 243 0.73 12.16 8.27
N GLY A 244 0.19 13.28 8.78
CA GLY A 244 0.62 13.86 10.05
C GLY A 244 0.36 12.95 11.26
N TRP A 245 -0.68 12.12 11.25
CA TRP A 245 -0.87 11.09 12.27
C TRP A 245 0.14 9.93 12.14
N LEU A 246 0.53 9.56 10.90
CA LEU A 246 1.57 8.55 10.62
C LEU A 246 3.00 9.03 10.96
N TYR A 247 3.32 10.30 10.73
CA TYR A 247 4.66 10.86 10.99
C TYR A 247 4.58 12.20 11.70
N PRO A 248 4.06 12.27 12.95
CA PRO A 248 3.71 13.52 13.60
C PRO A 248 4.92 14.41 13.87
N SER A 249 4.78 15.68 13.49
CA SER A 249 5.64 16.74 14.00
C SER A 249 5.43 16.93 15.51
N THR A 250 6.38 17.61 16.15
CA THR A 250 6.28 18.00 17.57
C THR A 250 5.18 19.02 17.85
N GLN A 251 4.54 19.59 16.82
CA GLN A 251 3.45 20.56 16.94
C GLN A 251 2.07 19.96 16.61
N PHE A 252 2.01 18.81 15.93
CA PHE A 252 0.76 18.18 15.46
C PHE A 252 -0.28 18.00 16.57
N SER A 253 0.09 17.36 17.68
CA SER A 253 -0.81 17.11 18.81
C SER A 253 -0.96 18.28 19.80
N THR A 254 -0.38 19.45 19.50
CA THR A 254 -0.44 20.64 20.36
C THR A 254 -1.04 21.87 19.68
N GLU A 255 -1.38 21.76 18.39
CA GLU A 255 -1.99 22.84 17.58
C GLU A 255 -3.38 22.45 17.03
N PHE A 256 -3.72 21.16 17.09
CA PHE A 256 -4.97 20.56 16.60
C PHE A 256 -5.58 19.60 17.63
N CYS A 257 -6.85 19.24 17.42
CA CYS A 257 -7.57 18.28 18.25
C CYS A 257 -7.71 16.93 17.54
N SER A 258 -8.17 15.92 18.28
CA SER A 258 -8.60 14.65 17.70
C SER A 258 -9.98 14.24 18.21
N LEU A 259 -10.63 13.32 17.49
CA LEU A 259 -11.93 12.77 17.81
C LEU A 259 -11.90 11.25 17.62
N ARG A 260 -12.62 10.52 18.45
CA ARG A 260 -12.65 9.05 18.47
C ARG A 260 -14.04 8.53 18.79
N GLY A 261 -14.27 7.27 18.45
CA GLY A 261 -15.45 6.53 18.86
C GLY A 261 -15.45 5.12 18.29
N GLU A 262 -16.60 4.47 18.38
CA GLU A 262 -16.87 3.14 17.84
C GLU A 262 -18.23 3.15 17.14
N LEU A 263 -18.40 2.32 16.09
CA LEU A 263 -19.73 1.97 15.58
C LEU A 263 -20.09 0.52 15.91
N GLN A 264 -21.37 0.29 16.14
CA GLN A 264 -21.98 -1.02 16.33
C GLN A 264 -23.06 -1.27 15.27
N ASP A 265 -23.32 -2.55 15.02
CA ASP A 265 -24.44 -3.04 14.23
C ASP A 265 -25.74 -3.06 15.08
N ARG A 266 -26.86 -3.47 14.48
CA ARG A 266 -28.16 -3.54 15.16
C ARG A 266 -28.19 -4.50 16.37
N ASN A 267 -27.21 -5.41 16.46
CA ASN A 267 -27.08 -6.46 17.49
C ASN A 267 -25.94 -6.17 18.49
N GLU A 268 -25.40 -4.95 18.53
CA GLU A 268 -24.27 -4.52 19.37
C GLU A 268 -22.89 -5.10 18.97
N ASN A 269 -22.77 -5.80 17.85
CA ASN A 269 -21.48 -6.25 17.33
C ASN A 269 -20.68 -5.05 16.76
N PRO A 270 -19.33 -5.07 16.78
CA PRO A 270 -18.53 -4.05 16.10
C PRO A 270 -18.82 -3.98 14.59
N LEU A 271 -19.17 -2.77 14.12
CA LEU A 271 -19.42 -2.49 12.71
C LEU A 271 -18.18 -1.86 12.07
N ARG A 272 -17.72 -2.44 10.95
CA ARG A 272 -16.45 -2.12 10.31
C ARG A 272 -16.62 -1.82 8.83
N GLY A 273 -15.69 -1.07 8.24
CA GLY A 273 -15.79 -0.66 6.82
C GLY A 273 -16.83 0.44 6.57
N VAL A 274 -17.12 1.26 7.58
CA VAL A 274 -18.03 2.41 7.49
C VAL A 274 -17.20 3.70 7.58
N ASN A 275 -17.44 4.63 6.66
CA ASN A 275 -16.73 5.90 6.60
C ASN A 275 -17.29 6.86 7.65
N ILE A 276 -16.40 7.44 8.47
CA ILE A 276 -16.77 8.45 9.47
C ILE A 276 -16.16 9.77 9.06
N ILE A 277 -17.03 10.78 8.91
CA ILE A 277 -16.62 12.13 8.49
C ILE A 277 -16.81 13.11 9.63
N ALA A 278 -15.77 13.90 9.90
CA ALA A 278 -15.87 15.17 10.62
C ALA A 278 -15.81 16.32 9.62
N ARG A 279 -16.95 16.98 9.37
CA ARG A 279 -17.05 18.14 8.47
C ARG A 279 -17.27 19.41 9.29
N ARG A 280 -16.55 20.49 9.00
CA ARG A 280 -16.74 21.74 9.73
C ARG A 280 -18.09 22.38 9.39
N VAL A 281 -18.76 22.90 10.41
CA VAL A 281 -19.95 23.76 10.25
C VAL A 281 -19.50 25.19 10.00
N ASP A 282 -19.67 25.67 8.77
CA ASP A 282 -19.34 27.03 8.34
C ASP A 282 -20.35 27.53 7.28
N LYS A 283 -20.41 28.84 7.05
CA LYS A 283 -21.27 29.44 6.01
C LYS A 283 -20.65 29.31 4.61
N SER A 284 -19.33 29.23 4.53
CA SER A 284 -18.58 29.04 3.29
C SER A 284 -18.55 27.55 2.92
N VAL A 285 -19.11 27.20 1.75
CA VAL A 285 -19.04 25.82 1.23
C VAL A 285 -17.59 25.38 1.06
N GLN A 286 -16.73 26.26 0.54
CA GLN A 286 -15.30 26.03 0.42
C GLN A 286 -14.69 25.66 1.77
N THR A 287 -15.01 26.42 2.83
CA THR A 287 -14.46 26.18 4.18
C THR A 287 -14.97 24.87 4.78
N ARG A 288 -16.22 24.47 4.52
CA ARG A 288 -16.73 23.15 4.95
C ARG A 288 -15.98 22.02 4.26
N ARG A 289 -15.86 22.06 2.93
CA ARG A 289 -15.17 21.01 2.15
C ARG A 289 -13.67 20.93 2.42
N GLN A 290 -13.01 22.08 2.59
CA GLN A 290 -11.59 22.16 2.95
C GLN A 290 -11.30 21.65 4.36
N ASP A 291 -12.25 21.79 5.30
CA ASP A 291 -12.14 21.38 6.70
C ASP A 291 -13.08 20.19 6.97
N THR A 292 -12.98 19.20 6.08
CA THR A 292 -13.58 17.85 6.17
C THR A 292 -12.46 16.84 6.34
N HIS A 293 -12.65 15.83 7.20
CA HIS A 293 -11.67 14.78 7.52
C HIS A 293 -12.37 13.41 7.57
N SER A 294 -11.72 12.32 7.15
CA SER A 294 -12.28 10.94 7.10
C SER A 294 -11.50 9.91 7.92
N SER A 295 -12.17 8.84 8.34
CA SER A 295 -11.56 7.65 8.95
C SER A 295 -12.52 6.46 8.88
N ILE A 296 -12.00 5.25 8.66
CA ILE A 296 -12.82 4.03 8.52
C ILE A 296 -12.87 3.22 9.83
N THR A 297 -14.06 2.75 10.18
CA THR A 297 -14.30 1.97 11.40
C THR A 297 -13.49 0.67 11.44
N GLY A 298 -12.56 0.60 12.39
CA GLY A 298 -11.70 -0.55 12.59
C GLY A 298 -10.61 -0.75 11.53
N ALA A 299 -10.26 0.27 10.73
CA ALA A 299 -9.17 0.21 9.74
C ALA A 299 -7.83 -0.27 10.34
N LEU A 300 -7.58 0.04 11.63
CA LEU A 300 -6.38 -0.39 12.37
C LEU A 300 -6.34 -1.88 12.76
N TYR A 301 -7.30 -2.70 12.32
CA TYR A 301 -7.42 -4.12 12.66
C TYR A 301 -7.71 -4.99 11.43
N SER A 302 -7.24 -6.24 11.43
CA SER A 302 -7.44 -7.21 10.34
C SER A 302 -8.66 -8.12 10.57
N GLY A 303 -9.13 -8.77 9.49
CA GLY A 303 -10.19 -9.80 9.54
C GLY A 303 -11.45 -9.37 10.29
N CYS A 304 -12.12 -10.32 10.95
CA CYS A 304 -13.25 -10.06 11.85
C CYS A 304 -12.83 -9.81 13.32
N ALA A 305 -11.80 -8.98 13.54
CA ALA A 305 -11.44 -8.54 14.89
C ALA A 305 -12.61 -7.79 15.57
N ASN A 306 -12.86 -8.11 16.85
CA ASN A 306 -13.95 -7.58 17.67
C ASN A 306 -13.71 -6.11 18.13
N LYS A 307 -13.45 -5.21 17.17
CA LYS A 307 -13.17 -3.78 17.40
C LYS A 307 -13.52 -2.93 16.18
N SER A 308 -14.27 -1.85 16.37
CA SER A 308 -14.72 -0.90 15.33
C SER A 308 -14.23 0.54 15.57
N ASN A 309 -13.15 0.69 16.34
CA ASN A 309 -12.61 2.01 16.72
C ASN A 309 -12.21 2.81 15.47
N TYR A 310 -12.56 4.09 15.44
CA TYR A 310 -12.09 5.06 14.46
C TYR A 310 -11.40 6.25 15.17
N ALA A 311 -10.57 6.99 14.44
CA ALA A 311 -9.91 8.18 14.97
C ALA A 311 -9.69 9.23 13.88
N LEU A 312 -10.22 10.43 14.12
CA LEU A 312 -10.13 11.60 13.25
C LEU A 312 -9.17 12.62 13.88
N PHE A 313 -8.38 13.30 13.06
CA PHE A 313 -7.32 14.22 13.49
C PHE A 313 -7.45 15.57 12.76
N GLY A 314 -6.81 16.63 13.25
CA GLY A 314 -6.76 17.92 12.53
C GLY A 314 -7.96 18.86 12.74
N LEU A 315 -8.88 18.49 13.62
CA LEU A 315 -9.99 19.34 14.04
C LEU A 315 -9.44 20.62 14.69
N LEU A 316 -10.00 21.77 14.33
CA LEU A 316 -9.56 23.08 14.82
C LEU A 316 -10.20 23.42 16.18
N PRO A 317 -9.41 23.85 17.18
CA PRO A 317 -9.93 24.43 18.43
C PRO A 317 -10.91 25.58 18.18
N GLY A 318 -11.99 25.61 18.97
CA GLY A 318 -13.03 26.63 18.90
C GLY A 318 -13.86 26.60 17.61
N LYS A 319 -13.82 25.51 16.81
CA LYS A 319 -14.68 25.31 15.64
C LYS A 319 -15.67 24.18 15.87
N THR A 320 -16.86 24.35 15.31
CA THR A 320 -17.94 23.34 15.33
C THR A 320 -17.77 22.39 14.15
N TYR A 321 -17.87 21.10 14.42
CA TYR A 321 -17.91 20.05 13.39
C TYR A 321 -19.22 19.27 13.50
N GLU A 322 -19.82 18.95 12.36
CA GLU A 322 -20.87 17.95 12.21
C GLU A 322 -20.19 16.59 12.00
N ILE A 323 -20.59 15.58 12.79
CA ILE A 323 -20.03 14.23 12.70
C ILE A 323 -21.10 13.30 12.16
N TYR A 324 -20.79 12.56 11.11
CA TYR A 324 -21.71 11.62 10.49
C TYR A 324 -20.97 10.40 9.93
N TYR A 325 -21.73 9.36 9.62
CA TYR A 325 -21.23 8.16 8.96
C TYR A 325 -21.92 7.96 7.60
N GLU A 326 -21.22 7.36 6.65
CA GLU A 326 -21.70 7.03 5.29
C GLU A 326 -21.09 5.68 4.84
N PRO A 327 -21.72 4.95 3.89
CA PRO A 327 -21.15 3.71 3.37
C PRO A 327 -19.91 4.00 2.49
N LEU A 328 -19.05 2.99 2.33
CA LEU A 328 -18.02 3.00 1.28
C LEU A 328 -18.67 2.79 -0.09
N THR A 329 -18.28 3.56 -1.10
CA THR A 329 -18.74 3.36 -2.48
C THR A 329 -17.96 2.26 -3.20
N ASP A 330 -18.47 1.83 -4.35
CA ASP A 330 -17.97 0.65 -5.04
C ASP A 330 -16.60 0.82 -5.73
N GLU A 331 -16.11 2.05 -5.85
CA GLU A 331 -14.69 2.34 -6.15
C GLU A 331 -13.77 1.91 -4.97
N PHE A 332 -14.23 2.08 -3.73
CA PHE A 332 -13.48 1.63 -2.53
C PHE A 332 -13.71 0.14 -2.22
N ASN A 333 -14.89 -0.40 -2.53
CA ASN A 333 -15.19 -1.83 -2.36
C ASN A 333 -14.54 -2.72 -3.45
N GLY A 334 -13.96 -2.11 -4.48
CA GLY A 334 -13.36 -2.80 -5.63
C GLY A 334 -14.40 -3.59 -6.43
N LYS A 335 -15.59 -3.03 -6.61
CA LYS A 335 -16.68 -3.59 -7.44
C LYS A 335 -16.86 -2.85 -8.77
N GLU A 336 -16.72 -1.53 -8.78
CA GLU A 336 -16.87 -0.68 -9.98
C GLU A 336 -15.53 -0.15 -10.52
N SER A 337 -14.41 -0.84 -10.24
CA SER A 337 -13.11 -0.59 -10.89
C SER A 337 -13.05 -1.05 -12.36
N ASP A 338 -14.18 -1.03 -13.07
CA ASP A 338 -14.29 -1.22 -14.52
C ASP A 338 -13.91 0.09 -15.27
N GLU A 339 -13.85 1.23 -14.57
CA GLU A 339 -13.05 2.39 -14.99
C GLU A 339 -11.74 2.47 -14.20
N SER A 340 -10.69 1.84 -14.75
CA SER A 340 -9.27 2.20 -14.66
C SER A 340 -8.80 3.21 -13.59
N ASP A 341 -7.93 2.77 -12.67
CA ASP A 341 -6.62 3.43 -12.39
C ASP A 341 -5.75 2.59 -11.42
N GLU A 342 -6.34 1.84 -10.47
CA GLU A 342 -5.66 1.08 -9.39
C GLU A 342 -5.95 -0.45 -9.38
N PRO A 343 -4.96 -1.34 -9.08
CA PRO A 343 -5.17 -2.78 -8.85
C PRO A 343 -5.22 -3.11 -7.35
N PRO A 344 -5.61 -4.35 -6.95
CA PRO A 344 -5.79 -4.68 -5.54
C PRO A 344 -4.48 -4.78 -4.74
N VAL A 345 -4.13 -3.71 -4.02
CA VAL A 345 -2.91 -3.63 -3.21
C VAL A 345 -3.05 -4.34 -1.84
N SER A 346 -2.12 -5.25 -1.57
CA SER A 346 -1.82 -5.91 -0.28
C SER A 346 -2.77 -7.02 0.21
N GLY A 347 -2.17 -8.13 0.67
CA GLY A 347 -2.86 -9.35 1.11
C GLY A 347 -3.05 -9.50 2.62
N PHE A 348 -3.30 -8.41 3.36
CA PHE A 348 -3.49 -8.45 4.83
C PHE A 348 -4.75 -7.72 5.37
N GLY A 349 -5.59 -7.21 4.47
CA GLY A 349 -6.91 -6.67 4.81
C GLY A 349 -8.01 -7.73 4.95
N PHE A 350 -9.24 -7.25 5.16
CA PHE A 350 -10.47 -8.03 5.10
C PHE A 350 -11.16 -7.72 3.76
N SER A 351 -11.64 -8.74 3.03
CA SER A 351 -12.31 -8.50 1.76
C SER A 351 -13.71 -7.94 1.97
N VAL A 352 -14.00 -6.80 1.36
CA VAL A 352 -15.21 -5.98 1.55
C VAL A 352 -16.19 -6.12 0.38
N ARG A 353 -15.90 -6.99 -0.60
CA ARG A 353 -16.74 -7.21 -1.80
C ARG A 353 -18.17 -7.70 -1.56
N GLU A 354 -18.56 -8.02 -0.33
CA GLU A 354 -19.95 -8.37 0.07
C GLU A 354 -20.63 -7.28 0.93
N LEU A 355 -19.99 -6.13 1.16
CA LEU A 355 -20.54 -5.02 1.95
C LEU A 355 -21.37 -4.04 1.12
N ASP A 356 -22.51 -4.51 0.62
CA ASP A 356 -23.63 -3.63 0.24
C ASP A 356 -24.30 -3.05 1.50
N PHE A 357 -23.62 -2.09 2.13
CA PHE A 357 -24.16 -1.30 3.23
C PHE A 357 -25.25 -0.34 2.72
N ALA A 358 -26.44 -0.89 2.50
CA ALA A 358 -27.63 -0.15 2.07
C ALA A 358 -28.22 0.71 3.22
N PHE A 359 -27.46 1.69 3.71
CA PHE A 359 -27.92 2.72 4.64
C PHE A 359 -27.60 4.13 4.10
N GLU A 360 -28.53 5.06 4.33
CA GLU A 360 -28.33 6.49 4.08
C GLU A 360 -27.37 7.11 5.12
N PRO A 361 -26.58 8.14 4.79
CA PRO A 361 -25.70 8.82 5.74
C PRO A 361 -26.45 9.41 6.94
N GLN A 362 -25.93 9.23 8.16
CA GLN A 362 -26.56 9.75 9.39
C GLN A 362 -25.57 10.37 10.37
N PHE A 363 -26.02 11.41 11.07
CA PHE A 363 -25.23 12.08 12.10
C PHE A 363 -25.03 11.19 13.34
N ILE A 364 -23.82 11.24 13.90
CA ILE A 364 -23.49 10.59 15.19
C ILE A 364 -23.87 11.55 16.32
N PRO A 365 -24.85 11.21 17.18
CA PRO A 365 -25.21 12.04 18.32
C PRO A 365 -24.14 11.95 19.41
N THR A 366 -23.76 13.09 19.98
CA THR A 366 -22.99 13.15 21.23
C THR A 366 -23.83 12.67 22.41
N ALA A 367 -23.20 12.50 23.58
CA ALA A 367 -23.88 12.11 24.81
C ALA A 367 -24.97 13.12 25.29
N SER A 368 -25.06 14.32 24.71
CA SER A 368 -26.14 15.30 24.95
C SER A 368 -27.23 15.31 23.87
N GLY A 369 -27.13 14.45 22.85
CA GLY A 369 -28.03 14.41 21.69
C GLY A 369 -27.72 15.45 20.61
N SER A 370 -26.63 16.23 20.74
CA SER A 370 -26.17 17.13 19.67
C SER A 370 -25.53 16.33 18.53
N THR A 371 -25.85 16.65 17.28
CA THR A 371 -25.17 16.13 16.08
C THR A 371 -23.86 16.84 15.76
N THR A 372 -23.47 17.81 16.59
CA THR A 372 -22.25 18.62 16.42
C THR A 372 -21.38 18.61 17.67
N VAL A 373 -20.07 18.70 17.46
CA VAL A 373 -19.02 18.77 18.49
C VAL A 373 -18.25 20.08 18.38
N VAL A 374 -17.64 20.53 19.48
CA VAL A 374 -16.70 21.67 19.51
C VAL A 374 -15.50 21.30 20.38
N CYS A 375 -14.33 21.14 19.77
CA CYS A 375 -13.07 21.10 20.50
C CYS A 375 -12.80 22.46 21.16
N GLN A 376 -12.36 22.51 22.42
CA GLN A 376 -12.10 23.79 23.09
C GLN A 376 -10.63 24.22 22.94
N ASN A 377 -9.68 23.31 23.17
CA ASN A 377 -8.24 23.58 23.22
C ASN A 377 -7.47 22.63 22.29
N ALA A 378 -6.34 23.10 21.77
CA ALA A 378 -5.43 22.22 21.03
C ALA A 378 -4.90 21.09 21.93
N GLY A 379 -4.84 19.87 21.40
CA GLY A 379 -4.53 18.65 22.14
C GLY A 379 -5.72 17.99 22.87
N ASP A 380 -6.92 18.60 22.88
CA ASP A 380 -8.12 17.92 23.38
C ASP A 380 -8.44 16.68 22.51
N VAL A 381 -8.98 15.64 23.16
CA VAL A 381 -9.55 14.45 22.50
C VAL A 381 -11.05 14.41 22.76
N ILE A 382 -11.84 14.38 21.70
CA ILE A 382 -13.30 14.22 21.77
C ILE A 382 -13.64 12.73 21.68
N GLU A 383 -13.98 12.11 22.80
CA GLU A 383 -14.48 10.74 22.83
C GLU A 383 -16.01 10.77 22.60
N LEU A 384 -16.50 10.22 21.49
CA LEU A 384 -17.93 10.07 21.19
C LEU A 384 -18.51 8.79 21.81
N PRO A 385 -19.82 8.77 22.13
CA PRO A 385 -20.48 7.53 22.50
C PRO A 385 -20.50 6.55 21.32
N THR A 386 -20.45 5.24 21.61
CA THR A 386 -20.66 4.19 20.62
C THR A 386 -22.04 4.36 19.97
N ALA A 387 -22.06 4.58 18.65
CA ALA A 387 -23.30 4.73 17.89
C ALA A 387 -23.67 3.41 17.19
N LYS A 388 -24.98 3.16 17.03
CA LYS A 388 -25.51 1.97 16.36
C LYS A 388 -26.06 2.33 14.99
N VAL A 389 -25.77 1.52 13.99
CA VAL A 389 -26.35 1.59 12.65
C VAL A 389 -27.32 0.43 12.48
N ASP A 390 -28.49 0.66 11.87
CA ASP A 390 -29.49 -0.41 11.66
C ASP A 390 -29.13 -1.31 10.47
N VAL A 391 -27.97 -1.96 10.53
CA VAL A 391 -27.54 -3.05 9.64
C VAL A 391 -26.91 -4.16 10.46
N ASP A 392 -26.72 -5.34 9.88
CA ASP A 392 -25.92 -6.41 10.47
C ASP A 392 -24.46 -6.28 10.05
N THR A 393 -23.50 -6.59 10.95
CA THR A 393 -22.07 -6.62 10.59
C THR A 393 -21.78 -7.88 9.75
N PRO A 394 -20.92 -7.83 8.70
CA PRO A 394 -20.60 -9.00 7.89
C PRO A 394 -19.89 -10.09 8.71
N CYS A 395 -19.31 -9.70 9.84
CA CYS A 395 -18.68 -10.58 10.82
C CYS A 395 -19.65 -11.27 11.78
N ALA A 396 -20.98 -11.09 11.65
CA ALA A 396 -21.97 -11.66 12.59
C ALA A 396 -21.89 -13.21 12.67
N SER A 397 -21.51 -13.87 11.57
CA SER A 397 -21.26 -15.32 11.51
C SER A 397 -20.03 -15.76 12.32
N TYR A 398 -19.03 -14.90 12.48
CA TYR A 398 -17.85 -15.17 13.30
C TYR A 398 -18.16 -14.98 14.80
N PHE A 399 -18.84 -13.89 15.16
CA PHE A 399 -19.18 -13.59 16.55
C PHE A 399 -20.18 -14.60 17.14
N SER A 400 -21.23 -14.96 16.39
CA SER A 400 -22.27 -15.91 16.84
C SER A 400 -21.76 -17.36 17.04
N ALA A 401 -20.67 -17.75 16.38
CA ALA A 401 -20.10 -19.08 16.51
C ALA A 401 -19.32 -19.32 17.84
N GLY A 402 -19.05 -18.26 18.62
CA GLY A 402 -18.16 -18.34 19.79
C GLY A 402 -16.69 -18.60 19.43
N ASN A 403 -16.35 -18.56 18.14
CA ASN A 403 -14.99 -18.69 17.65
C ASN A 403 -14.20 -17.43 18.04
N SER A 404 -13.17 -17.60 18.86
CA SER A 404 -12.07 -16.63 18.89
C SER A 404 -11.53 -16.48 17.46
N PRO A 405 -11.15 -15.26 17.00
CA PRO A 405 -10.51 -15.06 15.70
C PRO A 405 -9.06 -15.58 15.65
N GLU A 406 -8.79 -16.74 16.28
CA GLU A 406 -7.63 -17.58 16.01
C GLU A 406 -7.78 -18.16 14.60
N TYR A 407 -7.38 -17.38 13.58
CA TYR A 407 -7.23 -17.91 12.23
C TYR A 407 -6.29 -19.12 12.25
N PRO A 408 -6.59 -20.19 11.49
CA PRO A 408 -5.81 -21.44 11.49
C PRO A 408 -4.47 -21.31 10.72
N TYR A 409 -3.73 -20.23 10.96
CA TYR A 409 -2.41 -19.95 10.39
C TYR A 409 -1.31 -20.75 11.10
N GLN A 410 -1.49 -22.07 11.20
CA GLN A 410 -0.33 -22.95 11.27
C GLN A 410 0.44 -22.78 9.97
N ALA A 411 1.58 -22.09 10.03
CA ALA A 411 2.53 -21.98 8.94
C ALA A 411 3.10 -23.37 8.62
N LYS A 412 2.35 -24.15 7.85
CA LYS A 412 2.71 -25.49 7.40
C LYS A 412 3.83 -25.33 6.38
N ALA A 413 5.06 -25.32 6.89
CA ALA A 413 6.26 -25.16 6.10
C ALA A 413 6.28 -26.23 4.99
N VAL A 414 5.94 -25.82 3.78
CA VAL A 414 6.03 -26.66 2.59
C VAL A 414 7.51 -26.80 2.32
N SER A 415 8.09 -27.90 2.83
CA SER A 415 9.44 -28.32 2.50
C SER A 415 9.45 -28.71 1.03
N ALA A 416 9.68 -27.72 0.17
CA ALA A 416 10.03 -27.91 -1.23
C ALA A 416 11.43 -28.52 -1.26
N VAL A 417 11.51 -29.83 -1.03
CA VAL A 417 12.74 -30.62 -1.21
C VAL A 417 13.10 -30.52 -2.68
N SER A 418 14.13 -29.75 -2.98
CA SER A 418 14.76 -29.72 -4.30
C SER A 418 15.46 -31.05 -4.54
N THR A 419 14.73 -32.03 -5.08
CA THR A 419 15.28 -33.29 -5.56
C THR A 419 16.09 -33.05 -6.82
N LEU A 420 17.30 -32.49 -6.65
CA LEU A 420 18.38 -32.65 -7.60
C LEU A 420 18.62 -34.16 -7.79
N PRO A 421 18.81 -34.66 -9.03
CA PRO A 421 19.12 -36.06 -9.24
C PRO A 421 20.53 -36.38 -8.70
N GLU A 422 20.62 -37.25 -7.70
CA GLU A 422 21.92 -37.75 -7.21
C GLU A 422 22.55 -38.70 -8.24
N GLU A 423 23.63 -38.26 -8.89
CA GLU A 423 24.47 -39.15 -9.70
C GLU A 423 25.31 -40.08 -8.81
N GLY A 424 24.78 -41.28 -8.56
CA GLY A 424 25.57 -42.51 -8.64
C GLY A 424 26.67 -42.76 -7.58
N ALA A 425 26.32 -42.81 -6.29
CA ALA A 425 27.16 -43.47 -5.28
C ALA A 425 26.81 -44.97 -5.18
N ALA A 426 27.58 -45.84 -5.83
CA ALA A 426 27.29 -47.27 -5.90
C ALA A 426 27.68 -48.04 -4.62
N ASN A 427 26.82 -48.96 -4.15
CA ASN A 427 27.30 -50.18 -3.49
C ASN A 427 26.32 -51.36 -3.60
N ALA A 428 26.86 -52.57 -3.49
CA ALA A 428 26.21 -53.81 -3.94
C ALA A 428 25.31 -54.49 -2.91
N SER A 429 24.32 -55.28 -3.36
CA SER A 429 24.41 -56.75 -3.21
C SER A 429 23.33 -57.59 -3.93
N LYS A 430 23.79 -58.70 -4.52
CA LYS A 430 23.12 -60.02 -4.69
C LYS A 430 21.72 -60.11 -5.34
N GLY A 431 21.66 -60.73 -6.52
CA GLY A 431 20.47 -61.38 -7.09
C GLY A 431 20.74 -61.94 -8.49
N CYS A 432 20.64 -63.26 -8.69
CA CYS A 432 20.99 -63.90 -9.98
C CYS A 432 19.78 -64.49 -10.72
N SER A 433 19.64 -64.16 -12.01
CA SER A 433 18.94 -64.95 -13.04
C SER A 433 19.40 -64.51 -14.44
N LEU A 434 19.00 -65.24 -15.50
CA LEU A 434 19.66 -65.24 -16.82
C LEU A 434 18.76 -64.71 -17.97
N LEU A 435 19.46 -64.16 -18.99
CA LEU A 435 19.20 -64.06 -20.46
C LEU A 435 17.88 -64.63 -21.07
N PRO A 436 17.37 -64.12 -22.22
CA PRO A 436 18.16 -63.60 -23.37
C PRO A 436 17.61 -62.34 -24.11
N LEU A 437 18.10 -62.10 -25.33
CA LEU A 437 17.97 -60.90 -26.18
C LEU A 437 16.78 -60.90 -27.16
N SER A 438 16.32 -59.69 -27.55
CA SER A 438 15.80 -59.32 -28.88
C SER A 438 15.98 -57.79 -29.06
N SER A 439 16.71 -57.25 -30.05
CA SER A 439 16.22 -56.83 -31.39
C SER A 439 14.89 -56.04 -31.39
N SER A 440 14.73 -54.92 -32.12
CA SER A 440 15.48 -54.45 -33.31
C SER A 440 15.54 -52.90 -33.46
N GLU A 441 16.25 -52.46 -34.53
CA GLU A 441 16.15 -51.18 -35.28
C GLU A 441 16.22 -49.82 -34.56
N LYS A 442 17.18 -48.92 -34.84
CA LYS A 442 17.60 -48.26 -36.10
C LYS A 442 16.61 -47.19 -36.63
N ASN A 443 16.98 -45.92 -36.48
CA ASN A 443 17.32 -44.99 -37.58
C ASN A 443 17.72 -43.62 -36.99
N HIS A 444 18.99 -43.22 -37.11
CA HIS A 444 19.49 -42.28 -38.12
C HIS A 444 19.10 -40.80 -37.90
N PHE A 445 20.05 -40.04 -37.34
CA PHE A 445 20.38 -38.70 -37.84
C PHE A 445 21.92 -38.57 -37.93
N HIS A 446 22.41 -37.74 -38.86
CA HIS A 446 23.84 -37.64 -39.18
C HIS A 446 24.60 -36.66 -38.27
N PHE A 447 25.89 -36.94 -38.04
CA PHE A 447 26.85 -36.05 -37.39
C PHE A 447 28.17 -36.03 -38.18
N LEU A 448 28.72 -34.84 -38.43
CA LEU A 448 30.09 -34.57 -38.91
C LEU A 448 30.39 -33.11 -38.48
N PHE A 449 31.37 -32.77 -37.63
CA PHE A 449 32.84 -32.87 -37.76
C PHE A 449 33.39 -32.13 -39.00
N LEU A 450 34.50 -31.36 -38.94
CA LEU A 450 35.48 -31.05 -37.87
C LEU A 450 35.36 -29.55 -37.42
N VAL A 451 36.25 -28.80 -36.74
CA VAL A 451 37.71 -28.87 -36.43
C VAL A 451 38.04 -28.13 -35.10
N PHE A 452 39.28 -28.27 -34.61
CA PHE A 452 39.93 -27.54 -33.50
C PHE A 452 41.41 -27.27 -33.87
N PRO A 453 42.06 -26.22 -33.36
CA PRO A 453 42.99 -26.37 -32.21
C PRO A 453 42.92 -25.19 -31.21
N ILE A 454 43.00 -25.36 -29.89
CA ILE A 454 44.05 -25.93 -29.02
C ILE A 454 45.33 -25.07 -28.96
N VAL A 455 45.49 -24.37 -27.83
CA VAL A 455 46.76 -24.08 -27.15
C VAL A 455 46.53 -24.33 -25.65
N LEU A 456 47.55 -24.78 -24.90
CA LEU A 456 47.41 -25.38 -23.58
C LEU A 456 48.60 -25.07 -22.65
N LEU A 457 48.33 -24.66 -21.41
CA LEU A 457 49.22 -24.66 -20.21
C LEU A 457 48.33 -24.27 -19.00
N LEU A 458 47.93 -25.18 -18.09
CA LEU A 458 48.69 -25.89 -17.04
C LEU A 458 49.13 -25.00 -15.85
N GLY A 459 48.63 -25.34 -14.65
CA GLY A 459 48.94 -24.66 -13.39
C GLY A 459 48.22 -25.27 -12.17
N PHE A 460 48.52 -26.53 -11.83
CA PHE A 460 47.91 -27.24 -10.70
C PHE A 460 48.69 -27.03 -9.39
N ALA A 461 47.98 -26.77 -8.28
CA ALA A 461 48.46 -26.99 -6.91
C ALA A 461 47.28 -27.44 -6.01
N ARG A 462 47.58 -28.14 -4.91
CA ARG A 462 46.60 -28.76 -3.97
C ARG A 462 47.06 -28.56 -2.52
N PHE A 463 46.21 -29.01 -1.58
CA PHE A 463 46.38 -29.00 -0.11
C PHE A 463 46.20 -27.61 0.54
N SER A 464 45.58 -27.45 1.72
CA SER A 464 44.70 -28.37 2.48
C SER A 464 43.86 -27.57 3.50
N PRO A 465 42.75 -28.11 4.03
CA PRO A 465 41.92 -27.41 5.01
C PRO A 465 42.51 -27.47 6.43
N LEU A 466 42.16 -26.48 7.26
CA LEU A 466 42.33 -26.51 8.72
C LEU A 466 41.05 -26.02 9.40
N CYS A 467 40.44 -26.89 10.21
CA CYS A 467 39.45 -26.46 11.19
C CYS A 467 40.17 -25.86 12.40
N ALA A 468 39.67 -24.74 12.92
CA ALA A 468 40.03 -24.24 14.24
C ALA A 468 38.74 -24.00 15.05
N LYS A 469 38.80 -24.29 16.35
CA LYS A 469 37.66 -24.24 17.27
C LYS A 469 37.58 -22.87 17.95
N GLU A 470 36.35 -22.38 18.10
CA GLU A 470 35.80 -21.98 19.41
C GLU A 470 36.78 -21.36 20.43
N GLN A 471 36.64 -20.05 20.67
CA GLN A 471 36.79 -19.52 22.03
C GLN A 471 35.88 -18.31 22.24
N ALA A 472 35.22 -18.27 23.41
CA ALA A 472 34.46 -17.12 23.87
C ALA A 472 35.36 -16.19 24.70
N GLY A 473 35.02 -14.90 24.72
CA GLY A 473 35.65 -13.90 25.58
C GLY A 473 34.67 -12.77 25.87
N GLU A 474 34.29 -12.63 27.13
CA GLU A 474 33.62 -11.44 27.67
C GLU A 474 34.68 -10.37 28.03
N ILE A 475 34.22 -9.24 28.59
CA ILE A 475 35.02 -8.10 29.10
C ILE A 475 35.55 -7.22 27.93
N LEU A 476 35.17 -5.95 27.80
CA LEU A 476 34.61 -4.99 28.78
C LEU A 476 33.52 -4.10 28.14
#